data_AF-A0A5B8A1G1-F1
#
_entry.id   AF-A0A5B8A1G1-F1
#
_cell.length_a   1.000
_cell.length_b   1.000
_cell.length_c   1.000
_cell.angle_alpha   90.00
_cell.angle_beta   90.00
_cell.angle_gamma   90.00
#
_symmetry.space_group_name_H-M   'P 1'
#
loop_
_entity.id
_entity.type
_entity.pdbx_description
1 polymer ?
#
loop_
_entity_poly.entity_id
_entity_poly.type
_entity_poly.pdbx_seq_one_letter_code
_entity_poly.pdbx_strand_id
1 'polypeptide(L)'
;MLMLVKVSATVLLLVLTVGVLLALGALLGWQQHAATSSERIQRLLSGVLPTAGVLLSLLLAAFVWVALLWSAQGPEYVPISWQ
;
A
#
# COMPACT_ATOMS: atom_id res chain seq x y z
N MET A 1 13.16 -18.56 14.09
CA MET A 1 11.75 -18.35 13.68
C MET A 1 11.45 -16.89 13.29
N LEU A 2 11.82 -15.90 14.11
CA LEU A 2 11.54 -14.47 13.86
C LEU A 2 12.12 -13.94 12.53
N MET A 3 13.33 -14.36 12.14
CA MET A 3 13.93 -13.98 10.84
C MET A 3 13.10 -14.46 9.65
N LEU A 4 12.53 -15.67 9.73
CA LEU A 4 11.73 -16.24 8.64
C LEU A 4 10.44 -15.44 8.44
N VAL A 5 9.83 -14.97 9.54
CA VAL A 5 8.66 -14.08 9.53
C VAL A 5 9.00 -12.72 8.94
N LYS A 6 10.15 -12.14 9.29
CA LYS A 6 10.62 -10.86 8.73
C LYS A 6 10.80 -10.95 7.21
N VAL A 7 11.48 -11.98 6.74
CA VAL A 7 11.73 -12.20 5.31
C VAL A 7 10.42 -12.47 4.57
N SER A 8 9.55 -13.34 5.08
CA SER A 8 8.27 -13.64 4.43
C SER A 8 7.37 -12.41 4.37
N ALA A 9 7.32 -11.59 5.42
CA ALA A 9 6.55 -10.34 5.43
C ALA A 9 7.07 -9.32 4.41
N THR A 10 8.39 -9.17 4.27
CA THR A 10 8.99 -8.30 3.25
C THR A 10 8.71 -8.81 1.83
N VAL A 11 8.78 -10.12 1.59
CA VAL A 11 8.42 -10.71 0.29
C VAL A 11 6.94 -10.49 -0.02
N LEU A 12 6.06 -10.67 0.97
CA LEU A 12 4.64 -10.43 0.81
C LEU A 12 4.35 -8.97 0.43
N LEU A 13 5.02 -8.01 1.11
CA LEU A 13 4.91 -6.59 0.79
C LEU A 13 5.36 -6.29 -0.64
N LEU A 14 6.44 -6.93 -1.11
CA LEU A 14 6.92 -6.77 -2.48
C LEU A 14 5.89 -7.29 -3.50
N VAL A 15 5.34 -8.49 -3.28
CA VAL A 15 4.29 -9.06 -4.13
C VAL A 15 3.05 -8.17 -4.15
N LEU A 16 2.67 -7.63 -2.99
CA LEU A 16 1.52 -6.73 -2.86
C LEU A 16 1.76 -5.44 -3.65
N THR A 17 2.96 -4.87 -3.59
CA THR A 17 3.36 -3.70 -4.37
C THR A 17 3.21 -3.96 -5.88
N VAL A 18 3.76 -5.08 -6.36
CA VAL A 18 3.65 -5.46 -7.79
C VAL A 18 2.18 -5.66 -8.18
N GLY A 19 1.39 -6.32 -7.33
CA GLY A 19 -0.05 -6.50 -7.55
C GLY A 19 -0.82 -5.18 -7.65
N VAL A 20 -0.52 -4.21 -6.78
CA VAL A 20 -1.11 -2.86 -6.81
C VAL A 20 -0.78 -2.16 -8.13
N LEU A 21 0.48 -2.22 -8.58
CA LEU A 21 0.90 -1.60 -9.84
C LEU A 21 0.21 -2.23 -11.05
N LEU A 22 0.10 -3.57 -11.08
CA LEU A 22 -0.62 -4.28 -12.14
C LEU A 22 -2.11 -3.95 -12.13
N ALA A 23 -2.74 -3.91 -10.96
CA ALA A 23 -4.14 -3.55 -10.81
C ALA A 23 -4.40 -2.13 -11.30
N LEU A 24 -3.57 -1.16 -10.89
CA LEU A 24 -3.65 0.23 -11.37
C LEU A 24 -3.42 0.32 -12.88
N GLY A 25 -2.43 -0.39 -13.42
CA GLY A 25 -2.16 -0.44 -14.85
C GLY A 25 -3.32 -1.00 -15.65
N ALA A 26 -3.95 -2.09 -15.19
CA ALA A 26 -5.14 -2.65 -15.81
C ALA A 26 -6.33 -1.69 -15.74
N LEU A 27 -6.53 -1.02 -14.60
CA LEU A 27 -7.61 -0.04 -14.41
C LEU A 27 -7.44 1.18 -15.33
N LEU A 28 -6.20 1.66 -15.48
CA LEU A 28 -5.85 2.73 -16.41
C LEU A 28 -6.04 2.28 -17.87
N GLY A 29 -5.64 1.06 -18.23
CA GLY A 29 -5.85 0.50 -19.56
C GLY A 29 -7.34 0.33 -19.91
N TRP A 30 -8.15 -0.07 -18.93
CA TRP A 30 -9.61 -0.12 -19.06
C TRP A 30 -10.23 1.27 -19.22
N GLN A 31 -9.68 2.27 -18.53
CA GLN A 31 -10.11 3.66 -18.67
C GLN A 31 -9.75 4.23 -20.06
N GLN A 32 -8.61 3.82 -20.65
CA GLN A 32 -8.23 4.26 -21.99
C GLN A 32 -9.20 3.79 -23.08
N HIS A 33 -9.92 2.69 -22.86
CA HIS A 33 -10.96 2.17 -23.76
C HIS A 33 -12.32 2.89 -23.66
N ALA A 34 -12.47 3.91 -22.81
CA ALA A 34 -13.73 4.67 -22.75
C ALA A 34 -13.88 5.61 -23.96
N ALA A 35 -15.08 5.58 -24.57
CA ALA A 35 -15.38 6.22 -25.85
C ALA A 35 -15.49 7.76 -25.77
N THR A 36 -15.76 8.31 -24.58
CA THR A 36 -15.97 9.76 -24.39
C THR A 36 -15.22 10.31 -23.17
N SER A 37 -14.85 11.60 -23.22
CA SER A 37 -14.13 12.28 -22.13
C SER A 37 -14.91 12.31 -20.81
N SER A 38 -16.24 12.41 -20.86
CA SER A 38 -17.09 12.41 -19.65
C SER A 38 -17.13 11.04 -18.98
N GLU A 39 -17.22 9.94 -19.75
CA GLU A 39 -17.13 8.59 -19.18
C GLU A 39 -15.76 8.28 -18.59
N ARG A 40 -14.68 8.82 -19.18
CA ARG A 40 -13.33 8.70 -18.63
C ARG A 40 -13.22 9.32 -17.24
N ILE A 41 -13.76 10.52 -17.05
CA ILE A 41 -13.72 11.23 -15.76
C ILE A 41 -14.59 10.51 -14.73
N GLN A 42 -15.78 10.05 -15.13
CA GLN A 42 -16.67 9.33 -14.23
C GLN A 42 -16.03 8.02 -13.74
N ARG A 43 -15.43 7.22 -14.63
CA ARG A 43 -14.70 5.99 -14.25
C ARG A 43 -13.47 6.27 -13.39
N LEU A 44 -12.78 7.39 -13.64
CA LEU A 44 -11.67 7.86 -12.80
C LEU A 44 -12.14 8.12 -11.37
N LEU A 45 -13.20 8.88 -11.20
CA LEU A 45 -13.68 9.32 -9.88
C LEU A 45 -14.42 8.22 -9.11
N SER A 46 -15.21 7.39 -9.79
CA SER A 46 -16.03 6.36 -9.13
C SER A 46 -15.34 5.01 -8.98
N GLY A 47 -14.36 4.72 -9.82
CA GLY A 47 -13.63 3.44 -9.82
C GLY A 47 -12.17 3.63 -9.45
N VAL A 48 -11.41 4.33 -10.31
CA VAL A 48 -9.95 4.38 -10.19
C VAL A 48 -9.50 5.02 -8.88
N LEU A 49 -10.06 6.17 -8.53
CA LEU A 49 -9.68 6.92 -7.33
C LEU A 49 -9.98 6.17 -6.03
N PRO A 50 -11.20 5.63 -5.79
CA PRO A 50 -11.45 4.85 -4.59
C PRO A 50 -10.65 3.55 -4.55
N THR A 51 -10.50 2.83 -5.68
CA THR A 51 -9.69 1.61 -5.72
C THR A 51 -8.22 1.91 -5.43
N ALA A 52 -7.65 2.96 -6.02
CA ALA A 52 -6.29 3.41 -5.73
C ALA A 52 -6.13 3.80 -4.26
N GLY A 53 -7.08 4.52 -3.68
CA GLY A 53 -7.06 4.90 -2.27
C GLY A 53 -7.05 3.68 -1.34
N VAL A 54 -7.87 2.68 -1.62
CA VAL A 54 -7.90 1.41 -0.85
C VAL A 54 -6.58 0.66 -1.01
N LEU A 55 -6.09 0.50 -2.24
CA LEU A 55 -4.83 -0.20 -2.51
C LEU A 55 -3.63 0.47 -1.85
N LEU A 56 -3.56 1.80 -1.90
CA LEU A 56 -2.50 2.60 -1.26
C LEU A 56 -2.59 2.52 0.26
N SER A 57 -3.80 2.60 0.82
CA SER A 57 -4.00 2.46 2.28
C SER A 57 -3.57 1.08 2.77
N LEU A 58 -3.89 0.04 2.01
CA LEU A 58 -3.50 -1.33 2.32
C LEU A 58 -1.99 -1.54 2.20
N LEU A 59 -1.36 -0.95 1.17
CA LEU A 59 0.09 -0.96 0.99
C LEU A 59 0.80 -0.22 2.13
N LEU A 60 0.28 0.94 2.54
CA LEU A 60 0.82 1.73 3.65
C LEU A 60 0.71 0.96 4.96
N ALA A 61 -0.45 0.34 5.24
CA ALA A 61 -0.64 -0.49 6.42
C ALA A 61 0.33 -1.68 6.45
N ALA A 62 0.51 -2.36 5.31
CA ALA A 62 1.46 -3.46 5.18
C ALA A 62 2.91 -2.98 5.37
N PHE A 63 3.27 -1.83 4.81
CA PHE A 63 4.58 -1.21 4.99
C PHE A 63 4.85 -0.86 6.45
N VAL A 64 3.90 -0.19 7.13
CA VAL A 64 4.00 0.13 8.56
C VAL A 64 4.14 -1.14 9.38
N TRP A 65 3.36 -2.18 9.09
CA TRP A 65 3.45 -3.47 9.76
C TRP A 65 4.85 -4.09 9.62
N VAL A 66 5.39 -4.11 8.41
CA VAL A 66 6.75 -4.61 8.15
C VAL A 66 7.80 -3.73 8.84
N ALA A 67 7.66 -2.41 8.80
CA ALA A 67 8.56 -1.48 9.47
C ALA A 67 8.58 -1.71 10.99
N LEU A 68 7.40 -1.89 11.61
CA LEU A 68 7.29 -2.24 13.03
C LEU A 68 7.87 -3.61 13.34
N LEU A 69 7.69 -4.60 12.45
CA LEU A 69 8.28 -5.92 12.59
C LEU A 69 9.81 -5.86 12.56
N TRP A 70 10.39 -4.97 11.74
CA TRP A 70 11.83 -4.76 11.63
C TRP A 70 12.40 -3.82 12.70
N SER A 71 11.57 -3.00 13.35
CA SER A 71 12.00 -2.12 14.45
C SER A 71 12.64 -2.94 15.57
N ALA A 72 13.91 -2.65 15.86
CA ALA A 72 14.64 -3.28 16.96
C ALA A 72 14.27 -2.70 18.34
N GLN A 73 13.59 -1.55 18.35
CA GLN A 73 13.16 -0.87 19.55
C GLN A 73 11.64 -1.01 19.69
N GLY A 74 11.19 -1.68 20.76
CA GLY A 74 9.85 -1.44 21.30
C GLY A 74 9.74 0.03 21.75
N PRO A 75 8.54 0.55 22.05
CA PRO A 75 8.34 1.97 22.39
C PRO A 75 9.40 2.39 23.40
N GLU A 76 10.34 3.21 22.94
CA GLU A 76 11.50 3.60 23.72
C GLU A 76 10.95 4.45 24.87
N TYR A 77 10.90 3.87 26.06
CA TYR A 77 10.50 4.59 27.26
C TYR A 77 11.64 5.57 27.53
N VAL A 78 11.51 6.79 27.03
CA VAL A 78 12.39 7.90 27.39
C VAL A 78 11.90 8.38 28.75
N PRO A 79 12.55 8.04 29.89
CA PRO A 79 12.17 8.63 31.16
C PRO A 79 12.42 10.13 31.05
N ILE A 80 11.35 10.91 31.18
CA ILE A 80 11.46 12.37 31.24
C ILE A 80 12.13 12.71 32.57
N SER A 81 13.46 12.75 32.60
CA SER A 81 14.20 13.31 33.71
C SER A 81 14.16 14.84 33.57
N TRP A 82 13.18 15.46 34.24
CA TRP A 82 13.19 16.90 34.45
C TRP A 82 14.38 17.23 35.35
N GLN A 83 15.47 17.69 34.74
CA GLN A 83 16.54 18.47 35.39
C GLN A 83 16.39 19.93 34.99
#